data_AF-A0A932W0I4-F1
#
_entry.id   AF-A0A932W0I4-F1
#
_cell.length_a   1.000
_cell.length_b   1.000
_cell.length_c   1.000
_cell.angle_alpha   90.00
_cell.angle_beta   90.00
_cell.angle_gamma   90.00
#
_symmetry.space_group_name_H-M   'P 1'
#
loop_
_entity.id
_entity.type
_entity.pdbx_description
1 polymer ?
#
loop_
_entity_poly.entity_id
_entity_poly.type
_entity_poly.pdbx_seq_one_letter_code
_entity_poly.pdbx_strand_id
1 'polypeptide(L)'
;MNKTNHSIGTLAPVLFVLLAFCSTAMLGQPYHFAVKHAHGWRSCQGELTISQEGITYQDSKEKHDRKWVFKEVQQVRLLSSKELAIVTYEDQRLKWSGDRSFRFILLDGEITNSLYRFLLEKTGKPLVAKIAFIETGPTYQLSAKHLHRWGGCQGTLIFSENGVIYQTDDKEESRTWLYSDLESIGPMNPFHLRLTTNETSRFHYGGRADFNFVLKEKMNEKLYEYLWRHIHKMESPSNGISSK
;
A
#
# COMPACT_ATOMS: atom_id res chain seq x y z
N MET A 1 5.94 -50.41 68.13
CA MET A 1 6.66 -49.18 68.51
C MET A 1 7.97 -49.12 67.74
N ASN A 2 8.22 -47.98 67.06
CA ASN A 2 9.52 -47.39 66.66
C ASN A 2 10.47 -48.21 65.74
N LYS A 3 10.62 -47.80 64.46
CA LYS A 3 11.54 -46.77 63.89
C LYS A 3 12.96 -47.35 63.65
N THR A 4 13.29 -47.75 62.41
CA THR A 4 13.92 -46.99 61.30
C THR A 4 15.43 -46.74 61.46
N ASN A 5 16.26 -47.30 60.57
CA ASN A 5 17.03 -46.55 59.54
C ASN A 5 18.10 -47.44 58.86
N HIS A 6 17.93 -47.70 57.55
CA HIS A 6 18.99 -48.07 56.60
C HIS A 6 19.04 -46.93 55.56
N SER A 7 20.17 -46.22 55.45
CA SER A 7 21.29 -46.43 54.51
C SER A 7 21.04 -45.93 53.08
N ILE A 8 21.67 -44.79 52.79
CA ILE A 8 22.53 -44.42 51.64
C ILE A 8 22.09 -44.88 50.23
N GLY A 9 21.99 -43.90 49.32
CA GLY A 9 22.04 -44.13 47.88
C GLY A 9 21.63 -42.93 47.03
N THR A 10 22.39 -41.83 47.06
CA THR A 10 22.26 -40.74 46.08
C THR A 10 22.86 -41.16 44.74
N LEU A 11 22.01 -41.36 43.73
CA LEU A 11 22.37 -41.34 42.32
C LEU A 11 21.60 -40.20 41.65
N ALA A 12 22.33 -39.17 41.23
CA ALA A 12 21.81 -38.09 40.40
C ALA A 12 21.76 -38.55 38.93
N PRO A 13 20.67 -38.28 38.19
CA PRO A 13 20.74 -38.19 36.75
C PRO A 13 20.94 -36.73 36.35
N VAL A 14 22.03 -36.46 35.63
CA VAL A 14 22.23 -35.24 34.86
C VAL A 14 21.22 -35.28 33.71
N LEU A 15 20.14 -34.50 33.80
CA LEU A 15 19.18 -34.32 32.73
C LEU A 15 19.66 -33.18 31.83
N PHE A 16 20.26 -33.52 30.69
CA PHE A 16 20.60 -32.57 29.63
C PHE A 16 19.29 -32.15 28.93
N VAL A 17 18.71 -31.02 29.33
CA VAL A 17 17.59 -30.41 28.62
C VAL A 17 18.13 -29.70 27.38
N LEU A 18 18.03 -30.35 26.22
CA LEU A 18 18.18 -29.71 24.91
C LEU A 18 16.96 -28.80 24.69
N LEU A 19 17.07 -27.54 25.11
CA LEU A 19 16.17 -26.46 24.67
C LEU A 19 16.44 -26.20 23.19
N ALA A 20 15.75 -26.93 22.33
CA ALA A 20 15.57 -26.53 20.94
C ALA A 20 14.77 -25.22 20.95
N PHE A 21 15.47 -24.08 20.91
CA PHE A 21 14.88 -22.81 20.52
C PHE A 21 14.44 -22.96 19.06
N CYS A 22 13.22 -23.46 18.87
CA CYS A 22 12.50 -23.27 17.63
C CYS A 22 12.21 -21.78 17.57
N SER A 23 13.03 -21.04 16.83
CA SER A 23 12.77 -19.65 16.49
C SER A 23 11.45 -19.60 15.74
N THR A 24 10.34 -19.48 16.45
CA THR A 24 9.08 -19.03 15.87
C THR A 24 9.37 -17.62 15.39
N ALA A 25 9.60 -17.48 14.08
CA ALA A 25 9.54 -16.18 13.45
C ALA A 25 8.25 -15.53 13.93
N MET A 26 8.33 -14.40 14.62
CA MET A 26 7.16 -13.63 14.97
C MET A 26 6.56 -13.13 13.64
N LEU A 27 5.71 -13.94 13.03
CA LEU A 27 4.87 -13.52 11.93
C LEU A 27 4.01 -12.39 12.48
N GLY A 28 4.12 -11.20 11.87
CA GLY A 28 3.31 -10.05 12.27
C GLY A 28 1.84 -10.45 12.32
N GLN A 29 1.12 -10.00 13.36
CA GLN A 29 -0.29 -10.34 13.55
C GLN A 29 -1.10 -9.99 12.28
N PRO A 30 -1.98 -10.89 11.81
CA PRO A 30 -2.85 -10.60 10.68
C PRO A 30 -3.77 -9.42 10.98
N TYR A 31 -4.09 -8.66 9.93
CA TYR A 31 -5.13 -7.63 9.99
C TYR A 31 -6.49 -8.27 9.69
N HIS A 32 -7.46 -8.02 10.55
CA HIS A 32 -8.83 -8.53 10.42
C HIS A 32 -9.80 -7.36 10.30
N PHE A 33 -10.72 -7.46 9.35
CA PHE A 33 -11.78 -6.48 9.15
C PHE A 33 -13.11 -7.18 8.86
N ALA A 34 -14.17 -6.78 9.56
CA ALA A 34 -15.51 -7.02 9.09
C ALA A 34 -15.74 -6.13 7.86
N VAL A 35 -16.14 -6.72 6.73
CA VAL A 35 -16.29 -6.00 5.47
C VAL A 35 -17.64 -6.26 4.83
N LYS A 36 -18.06 -5.29 4.03
CA LYS A 36 -19.12 -5.43 3.04
C LYS A 36 -18.51 -5.49 1.65
N HIS A 37 -18.87 -6.51 0.89
CA HIS A 37 -18.51 -6.66 -0.52
C HIS A 37 -19.75 -6.51 -1.40
N ALA A 38 -19.74 -5.53 -2.31
CA ALA A 38 -20.87 -5.27 -3.21
C ALA A 38 -20.69 -6.00 -4.56
N HIS A 39 -21.74 -6.70 -4.98
CA HIS A 39 -21.83 -7.36 -6.28
C HIS A 39 -23.14 -6.96 -6.98
N GLY A 40 -23.06 -5.99 -7.89
CA GLY A 40 -24.24 -5.51 -8.61
C GLY A 40 -25.32 -4.98 -7.65
N TRP A 41 -26.45 -5.68 -7.55
CA TRP A 41 -27.62 -5.28 -6.74
C TRP A 41 -27.67 -5.92 -5.35
N ARG A 42 -26.69 -6.76 -4.98
CA ARG A 42 -26.61 -7.40 -3.66
C ARG A 42 -25.29 -7.05 -2.99
N SER A 43 -25.27 -7.17 -1.67
CA SER A 43 -24.04 -7.11 -0.88
C SER A 43 -23.95 -8.30 0.04
N CYS A 44 -22.77 -8.89 0.12
CA CYS A 44 -22.41 -9.86 1.16
C CYS A 44 -21.61 -9.14 2.25
N GLN A 45 -21.77 -9.62 3.48
CA GLN A 45 -20.88 -9.28 4.59
C GLN A 45 -19.98 -10.49 4.86
N GLY A 46 -18.76 -10.21 5.27
CA GLY A 46 -17.78 -11.24 5.55
C GLY A 46 -16.59 -10.68 6.29
N GLU A 47 -15.55 -11.49 6.40
CA GLU A 47 -14.29 -11.13 7.04
C GLU A 47 -13.19 -11.04 5.99
N LEU A 48 -12.41 -9.95 6.03
CA LEU A 48 -11.21 -9.78 5.24
C LEU A 48 -9.99 -9.93 6.16
N THR A 49 -9.15 -10.91 5.86
CA THR A 49 -7.91 -11.18 6.57
C THR A 49 -6.72 -10.87 5.67
N ILE A 50 -5.83 -10.00 6.12
CA ILE A 50 -4.58 -9.65 5.43
C ILE A 50 -3.42 -10.12 6.30
N SER A 51 -2.69 -11.12 5.83
CA SER A 51 -1.60 -11.77 6.57
C SER A 51 -0.32 -11.84 5.73
N GLN A 52 0.73 -12.43 6.29
CA GLN A 52 2.01 -12.65 5.61
C GLN A 52 1.86 -13.53 4.35
N GLU A 53 0.90 -14.45 4.37
CA GLU A 53 0.65 -15.42 3.31
C GLU A 53 -0.17 -14.84 2.15
N GLY A 54 -0.92 -13.76 2.40
CA GLY A 54 -1.76 -13.12 1.40
C GLY A 54 -3.02 -12.49 1.97
N ILE A 55 -4.05 -12.42 1.13
CA ILE A 55 -5.34 -11.82 1.45
C ILE A 55 -6.43 -12.87 1.30
N THR A 56 -7.27 -13.03 2.32
CA THR A 56 -8.40 -13.95 2.32
C THR A 56 -9.68 -13.18 2.60
N TYR A 57 -10.74 -13.47 1.86
CA TYR A 57 -12.10 -13.02 2.14
C TYR A 57 -12.98 -14.23 2.40
N GLN A 58 -13.67 -14.25 3.53
CA GLN A 58 -14.63 -15.28 3.90
C GLN A 58 -16.03 -14.67 3.95
N ASP A 59 -16.92 -15.14 3.09
CA ASP A 59 -18.32 -14.71 3.09
C ASP A 59 -19.05 -15.39 4.25
N SER A 60 -19.92 -14.66 4.95
CA SER A 60 -20.79 -15.21 6.01
C SER A 60 -21.66 -16.40 5.57
N LYS A 61 -21.79 -16.63 4.26
CA LYS A 61 -22.54 -17.74 3.65
C LYS A 61 -21.68 -18.72 2.87
N GLU A 62 -20.35 -18.60 2.93
CA GLU A 62 -19.33 -19.45 2.27
C GLU A 62 -19.43 -19.57 0.74
N LYS A 63 -20.27 -18.75 0.08
CA LYS A 63 -20.51 -18.85 -1.37
C LYS A 63 -19.49 -18.08 -2.20
N HIS A 64 -18.79 -17.13 -1.57
CA HIS A 64 -17.96 -16.16 -2.26
C HIS A 64 -16.57 -16.05 -1.66
N ASP A 65 -16.12 -17.09 -0.97
CA ASP A 65 -14.78 -17.15 -0.38
C ASP A 65 -13.70 -16.97 -1.44
N ARG A 66 -12.68 -16.20 -1.08
CA ARG A 66 -11.54 -15.90 -1.95
C ARG A 66 -10.26 -15.94 -1.14
N LYS A 67 -9.20 -16.39 -1.80
CA LYS A 67 -7.85 -16.36 -1.27
C LYS A 67 -6.91 -15.97 -2.39
N TRP A 68 -6.07 -14.98 -2.12
CA TRP A 68 -5.05 -14.49 -3.04
C TRP A 68 -3.72 -14.48 -2.31
N VAL A 69 -2.72 -15.14 -2.87
CA VAL A 69 -1.33 -14.86 -2.49
C VAL A 69 -0.89 -13.56 -3.17
N PHE A 70 0.05 -12.82 -2.58
CA PHE A 70 0.44 -11.49 -3.11
C PHE A 70 0.89 -11.51 -4.57
N LYS A 71 1.48 -12.61 -5.06
CA LYS A 71 1.88 -12.75 -6.47
C LYS A 71 0.70 -12.71 -7.46
N GLU A 72 -0.48 -13.14 -7.02
CA GLU A 72 -1.73 -13.16 -7.83
C GLU A 72 -2.47 -11.82 -7.77
N VAL A 73 -2.10 -10.97 -6.83
CA VAL A 73 -2.59 -9.60 -6.74
C VAL A 73 -1.79 -8.74 -7.70
N GLN A 74 -2.49 -8.16 -8.66
CA GLN A 74 -1.91 -7.21 -9.60
C GLN A 74 -1.70 -5.86 -8.93
N GLN A 75 -2.69 -5.40 -8.16
CA GLN A 75 -2.66 -4.11 -7.48
C GLN A 75 -3.61 -4.10 -6.29
N VAL A 76 -3.19 -3.47 -5.19
CA VAL A 76 -4.10 -3.10 -4.10
C VAL A 76 -4.35 -1.60 -4.17
N ARG A 77 -5.62 -1.21 -4.07
CA ARG A 77 -6.06 0.18 -4.08
C ARG A 77 -6.69 0.52 -2.74
N LEU A 78 -6.11 1.43 -1.97
CA LEU A 78 -6.67 1.98 -0.75
C LEU A 78 -7.51 3.19 -1.15
N LEU A 79 -8.82 3.04 -1.25
CA LEU A 79 -9.73 4.01 -1.88
C LEU A 79 -10.20 5.10 -0.91
N SER A 80 -10.27 4.79 0.39
CA SER A 80 -10.52 5.72 1.49
C SER A 80 -10.10 5.07 2.81
N SER A 81 -10.21 5.76 3.95
CA SER A 81 -9.93 5.15 5.27
C SER A 81 -10.76 3.89 5.59
N LYS A 82 -11.87 3.67 4.88
CA LYS A 82 -12.78 2.53 5.08
C LYS A 82 -12.95 1.67 3.83
N GLU A 83 -12.25 1.95 2.74
CA GLU A 83 -12.50 1.25 1.48
C GLU A 83 -11.19 0.84 0.81
N LEU A 84 -11.12 -0.43 0.40
CA LEU A 84 -10.02 -0.93 -0.42
C LEU A 84 -10.54 -1.79 -1.57
N ALA A 85 -9.73 -1.93 -2.61
CA ALA A 85 -9.98 -2.85 -3.70
C ALA A 85 -8.74 -3.69 -4.02
N ILE A 86 -8.98 -4.97 -4.27
CA ILE A 86 -7.97 -5.93 -4.72
C ILE A 86 -8.18 -6.15 -6.21
N VAL A 87 -7.17 -5.86 -7.00
CA VAL A 87 -7.15 -6.12 -8.45
C VAL A 87 -6.28 -7.33 -8.69
N THR A 88 -6.81 -8.30 -9.43
CA THR A 88 -6.19 -9.61 -9.66
C THR A 88 -6.01 -9.83 -11.16
N TYR A 89 -5.05 -10.68 -11.52
CA TYR A 89 -4.85 -11.11 -12.91
C TYR A 89 -5.95 -12.03 -13.46
N GLU A 90 -7.03 -12.28 -12.70
CA GLU A 90 -8.14 -13.10 -13.18
C GLU A 90 -8.94 -12.40 -14.28
N ASP A 91 -9.06 -13.05 -15.44
CA ASP A 91 -9.89 -12.56 -16.55
C ASP A 91 -11.39 -12.64 -16.24
N GLN A 92 -12.12 -11.55 -16.50
CA GLN A 92 -13.58 -11.57 -16.49
C GLN A 92 -14.11 -12.12 -17.83
N ARG A 93 -14.43 -13.42 -17.87
CA ARG A 93 -15.01 -14.11 -19.04
C ARG A 93 -16.20 -13.40 -19.74
N LEU A 94 -16.90 -12.49 -19.07
CA LEU A 94 -18.12 -11.85 -19.60
C LEU A 94 -18.03 -10.32 -19.77
N LYS A 95 -16.87 -9.69 -19.54
CA LYS A 95 -16.71 -8.24 -19.78
C LYS A 95 -15.48 -7.99 -20.64
N TRP A 96 -15.71 -7.42 -21.81
CA TRP A 96 -14.69 -6.97 -22.75
C TRP A 96 -13.73 -6.01 -22.03
N SER A 97 -12.51 -6.49 -21.78
CA SER A 97 -11.40 -5.79 -21.13
C SER A 97 -11.65 -5.36 -19.68
N GLY A 98 -11.02 -6.07 -18.74
CA GLY A 98 -10.85 -5.57 -17.38
C GLY A 98 -10.45 -6.63 -16.38
N ASP A 99 -9.28 -6.44 -15.77
CA ASP A 99 -8.80 -7.14 -14.59
C ASP A 99 -9.91 -7.24 -13.52
N ARG A 100 -10.03 -8.40 -12.86
CA ARG A 100 -11.06 -8.60 -11.83
C ARG A 100 -10.72 -7.82 -10.57
N SER A 101 -11.62 -6.91 -10.20
CA SER A 101 -11.51 -6.05 -9.03
C SER A 101 -12.56 -6.40 -7.98
N PHE A 102 -12.10 -6.65 -6.76
CA PHE A 102 -12.91 -6.94 -5.58
C PHE A 102 -12.82 -5.76 -4.60
N ARG A 103 -13.94 -5.05 -4.41
CA ARG A 103 -14.02 -3.84 -3.60
C ARG A 103 -14.68 -4.12 -2.25
N PHE A 104 -14.00 -3.75 -1.17
CA PHE A 104 -14.41 -4.01 0.20
C PHE A 104 -14.58 -2.70 0.97
N ILE A 105 -15.70 -2.57 1.66
CA ILE A 105 -15.96 -1.48 2.61
C ILE A 105 -15.82 -2.05 4.02
N LEU A 106 -14.88 -1.54 4.81
CA LEU A 106 -14.67 -1.86 6.21
C LEU A 106 -15.87 -1.38 7.02
N LEU A 107 -16.45 -2.30 7.80
CA LEU A 107 -17.54 -2.04 8.75
C LEU A 107 -16.98 -1.64 10.13
N ASP A 108 -15.75 -2.06 10.41
CA ASP A 108 -14.99 -1.74 11.61
C ASP A 108 -13.53 -1.41 11.26
N GLY A 109 -12.81 -0.77 12.19
CA GLY A 109 -11.42 -0.38 11.98
C GLY A 109 -11.21 0.62 10.84
N GLU A 110 -9.96 0.94 10.55
CA GLU A 110 -9.55 1.86 9.48
C GLU A 110 -8.28 1.36 8.80
N ILE A 111 -8.10 1.76 7.54
CA ILE A 111 -6.85 1.54 6.84
C ILE A 111 -5.80 2.49 7.42
N THR A 112 -4.89 1.94 8.21
CA THR A 112 -3.84 2.68 8.91
C THR A 112 -2.55 2.77 8.10
N ASN A 113 -1.64 3.65 8.52
CA ASN A 113 -0.28 3.71 7.97
C ASN A 113 0.48 2.37 8.13
N SER A 114 0.23 1.63 9.22
CA SER A 114 0.88 0.32 9.43
C SER A 114 0.42 -0.70 8.40
N LEU A 115 -0.88 -0.74 8.07
CA LEU A 115 -1.41 -1.60 7.02
C LEU A 115 -0.87 -1.18 5.65
N TYR A 116 -0.80 0.12 5.37
CA TYR A 116 -0.20 0.63 4.14
C TYR A 116 1.25 0.15 3.95
N ARG A 117 2.11 0.32 4.97
CA ARG A 117 3.50 -0.15 4.93
C ARG A 117 3.61 -1.65 4.78
N PHE A 118 2.78 -2.39 5.51
CA PHE A 118 2.70 -3.84 5.40
C PHE A 118 2.37 -4.28 3.97
N LEU A 119 1.33 -3.71 3.37
CA LEU A 119 0.95 -4.04 2.00
C LEU A 119 2.04 -3.66 1.01
N LEU A 120 2.70 -2.51 1.19
CA LEU A 120 3.78 -2.07 0.33
C LEU A 120 4.95 -3.04 0.34
N GLU A 121 5.35 -3.50 1.53
CA GLU A 121 6.41 -4.49 1.70
C GLU A 121 6.05 -5.84 1.05
N LYS A 122 4.81 -6.32 1.23
CA LYS A 122 4.41 -7.66 0.80
C LYS A 122 4.02 -7.78 -0.66
N THR A 123 3.45 -6.72 -1.26
CA THR A 123 3.14 -6.76 -2.69
C THR A 123 4.40 -6.65 -3.53
N GLY A 124 5.42 -5.92 -3.06
CA GLY A 124 6.57 -5.54 -3.87
C GLY A 124 6.18 -4.75 -5.12
N LYS A 125 4.96 -4.21 -5.15
CA LYS A 125 4.33 -3.52 -6.28
C LYS A 125 3.72 -2.19 -5.84
N PRO A 126 3.67 -1.20 -6.74
CA PRO A 126 2.92 0.05 -6.56
C PRO A 126 1.55 -0.13 -5.93
N LEU A 127 1.23 0.69 -4.92
CA LEU A 127 -0.10 0.77 -4.31
C LEU A 127 -0.80 2.04 -4.79
N VAL A 128 -2.09 1.94 -5.14
CA VAL A 128 -2.89 3.16 -5.32
C VAL A 128 -3.42 3.58 -3.96
N ALA A 129 -2.96 4.69 -3.41
CA ALA A 129 -3.42 5.20 -2.13
C ALA A 129 -4.16 6.52 -2.31
N LYS A 130 -5.46 6.50 -2.07
CA LYS A 130 -6.36 7.66 -2.00
C LYS A 130 -6.49 8.21 -0.57
N ILE A 131 -5.42 8.08 0.19
CA ILE A 131 -5.31 8.48 1.58
C ILE A 131 -3.92 9.08 1.73
N ALA A 132 -3.80 10.17 2.50
CA ALA A 132 -2.52 10.74 2.85
C ALA A 132 -1.85 9.91 3.97
N PHE A 133 -0.73 9.26 3.66
CA PHE A 133 0.10 8.56 4.64
C PHE A 133 1.38 9.35 4.85
N ILE A 134 1.41 10.22 5.87
CA ILE A 134 2.57 11.07 6.14
C ILE A 134 3.69 10.23 6.75
N GLU A 135 4.85 10.24 6.08
CA GLU A 135 6.06 9.60 6.55
C GLU A 135 6.90 10.53 7.43
N THR A 136 7.67 9.97 8.36
CA THR A 136 8.63 10.73 9.17
C THR A 136 9.95 10.89 8.42
N GLY A 137 10.34 12.13 8.11
CA GLY A 137 11.57 12.44 7.39
C GLY A 137 11.64 13.91 6.94
N PRO A 138 12.74 14.34 6.30
CA PRO A 138 12.79 15.66 5.68
C PRO A 138 11.68 15.74 4.62
N THR A 139 10.79 16.70 4.78
CA THR A 139 9.68 16.92 3.86
C THR A 139 9.72 18.33 3.30
N TYR A 140 9.47 18.47 2.01
CA TYR A 140 9.13 19.75 1.40
C TYR A 140 7.63 19.84 1.27
N GLN A 141 7.05 21.00 1.57
CA GLN A 141 5.61 21.22 1.47
C GLN A 141 5.31 22.40 0.57
N LEU A 142 4.29 22.25 -0.28
CA LEU A 142 3.76 23.33 -1.11
C LEU A 142 2.24 23.33 -1.01
N SER A 143 1.65 24.49 -0.70
CA SER A 143 0.22 24.65 -0.88
C SER A 143 -0.13 24.66 -2.36
N ALA A 144 -1.14 23.88 -2.72
CA ALA A 144 -1.55 23.69 -4.10
C ALA A 144 -3.06 23.57 -4.25
N LYS A 145 -3.55 23.76 -5.47
CA LYS A 145 -4.88 23.35 -5.91
C LYS A 145 -4.73 22.22 -6.91
N HIS A 146 -5.29 21.06 -6.60
CA HIS A 146 -5.43 19.97 -7.55
C HIS A 146 -6.57 20.30 -8.53
N LEU A 147 -6.28 20.24 -9.83
CA LEU A 147 -7.25 20.50 -10.89
C LEU A 147 -7.95 19.19 -11.27
N HIS A 148 -9.28 19.21 -11.25
CA HIS A 148 -10.11 18.13 -11.73
C HIS A 148 -10.65 18.44 -13.13
N ARG A 149 -11.39 17.51 -13.73
CA ARG A 149 -12.11 17.76 -14.99
C ARG A 149 -13.05 18.97 -14.88
N TRP A 150 -13.67 19.15 -13.70
CA TRP A 150 -14.49 20.30 -13.37
C TRP A 150 -14.13 20.79 -11.98
N GLY A 151 -13.62 22.03 -11.87
CA GLY A 151 -13.23 22.61 -10.58
C GLY A 151 -11.90 22.06 -10.05
N GLY A 152 -11.81 21.86 -8.73
CA GLY A 152 -10.62 21.35 -8.06
C GLY A 152 -10.67 21.58 -6.55
N CYS A 153 -9.85 20.83 -5.81
CA CYS A 153 -9.72 20.96 -4.35
C CYS A 153 -8.39 21.63 -3.97
N GLN A 154 -8.36 22.24 -2.78
CA GLN A 154 -7.14 22.85 -2.24
C GLN A 154 -6.50 21.93 -1.22
N GLY A 155 -5.18 21.94 -1.15
CA GLY A 155 -4.44 21.08 -0.24
C GLY A 155 -2.96 21.40 -0.22
N THR A 156 -2.19 20.45 0.30
CA THR A 156 -0.73 20.53 0.43
C THR A 156 -0.10 19.34 -0.27
N LEU A 157 0.82 19.63 -1.18
CA LEU A 157 1.77 18.64 -1.71
C LEU A 157 2.91 18.50 -0.70
N ILE A 158 3.17 17.28 -0.25
CA ILE A 158 4.23 16.91 0.68
C ILE A 158 5.16 15.96 -0.08
N PHE A 159 6.40 16.39 -0.30
CA PHE A 159 7.45 15.57 -0.91
C PHE A 159 8.28 14.96 0.21
N SER A 160 8.20 13.65 0.33
CA SER A 160 8.95 12.83 1.29
C SER A 160 10.07 12.08 0.58
N GLU A 161 10.86 11.31 1.33
CA GLU A 161 11.93 10.47 0.78
C GLU A 161 11.41 9.42 -0.22
N ASN A 162 10.25 8.82 0.06
CA ASN A 162 9.74 7.69 -0.71
C ASN A 162 8.70 8.08 -1.77
N GLY A 163 8.17 9.31 -1.70
CA GLY A 163 7.13 9.72 -2.63
C GLY A 163 6.50 11.08 -2.36
N VAL A 164 5.39 11.32 -3.06
CA VAL A 164 4.60 12.54 -3.03
C VAL A 164 3.24 12.26 -2.43
N ILE A 165 2.83 13.08 -1.48
CA ILE A 165 1.52 13.01 -0.83
C ILE A 165 0.78 14.29 -1.16
N TYR A 166 -0.47 14.19 -1.63
CA TYR A 166 -1.39 15.31 -1.67
C TYR A 166 -2.40 15.16 -0.54
N GLN A 167 -2.38 16.09 0.40
CA GLN A 167 -3.29 16.12 1.54
C GLN A 167 -4.30 17.27 1.40
N THR A 168 -5.58 16.99 1.62
CA THR A 168 -6.66 17.97 1.56
C THR A 168 -7.74 17.62 2.58
N ASP A 169 -8.55 18.60 2.97
CA ASP A 169 -9.68 18.42 3.89
C ASP A 169 -10.74 17.46 3.32
N ASP A 170 -10.85 17.42 1.98
CA ASP A 170 -11.63 16.39 1.29
C ASP A 170 -10.84 15.07 1.25
N LYS A 171 -11.02 14.24 2.27
CA LYS A 171 -10.24 13.00 2.46
C LYS A 171 -10.27 12.07 1.24
N GLU A 172 -11.36 12.07 0.45
CA GLU A 172 -11.50 11.23 -0.75
C GLU A 172 -10.65 11.72 -1.93
N GLU A 173 -10.19 12.98 -1.87
CA GLU A 173 -9.30 13.61 -2.82
C GLU A 173 -7.83 13.62 -2.38
N SER A 174 -7.55 13.19 -1.14
CA SER A 174 -6.17 12.94 -0.71
C SER A 174 -5.56 11.76 -1.47
N ARG A 175 -4.25 11.79 -1.68
CA ARG A 175 -3.52 10.80 -2.47
C ARG A 175 -2.09 10.63 -1.94
N THR A 176 -1.54 9.42 -2.07
CA THR A 176 -0.13 9.13 -1.84
C THR A 176 0.40 8.36 -3.05
N TRP A 177 1.50 8.83 -3.63
CA TRP A 177 2.22 8.21 -4.74
C TRP A 177 3.65 7.95 -4.34
N LEU A 178 4.13 6.71 -4.51
CA LEU A 178 5.55 6.44 -4.38
C LEU A 178 6.29 6.91 -5.63
N TYR A 179 7.57 7.25 -5.51
CA TYR A 179 8.37 7.63 -6.69
C TYR A 179 8.43 6.52 -7.74
N SER A 180 8.41 5.24 -7.33
CA SER A 180 8.32 4.07 -8.23
C SER A 180 7.03 4.01 -9.06
N ASP A 181 5.98 4.69 -8.60
CA ASP A 181 4.65 4.66 -9.19
C ASP A 181 4.44 5.82 -10.17
N LEU A 182 5.33 6.83 -10.06
CA LEU A 182 5.37 7.97 -10.94
C LEU A 182 6.16 7.60 -12.20
N GLU A 183 5.52 7.75 -13.34
CA GLU A 183 6.21 7.73 -14.62
C GLU A 183 6.98 9.04 -14.83
N SER A 184 6.36 10.16 -14.47
CA SER A 184 7.02 11.45 -14.51
C SER A 184 6.46 12.39 -13.45
N ILE A 185 7.33 13.26 -12.96
CA ILE A 185 6.99 14.39 -12.14
C ILE A 185 7.76 15.57 -12.69
N GLY A 186 7.10 16.70 -12.90
CA GLY A 186 7.80 17.85 -13.45
C GLY A 186 7.01 19.14 -13.36
N PRO A 187 7.70 20.26 -13.14
CA PRO A 187 7.07 21.56 -13.29
C PRO A 187 6.75 21.80 -14.75
N MET A 188 5.49 22.14 -15.06
CA MET A 188 5.16 22.73 -16.36
C MET A 188 5.64 24.19 -16.43
N ASN A 189 5.64 24.86 -15.30
CA ASN A 189 6.21 26.19 -15.05
C ASN A 189 6.39 26.35 -13.52
N PRO A 190 6.97 27.46 -13.02
CA PRO A 190 7.25 27.62 -11.59
C PRO A 190 6.03 27.57 -10.65
N PHE A 191 4.81 27.67 -11.18
CA PHE A 191 3.55 27.60 -10.43
C PHE A 191 2.67 26.40 -10.80
N HIS A 192 3.15 25.49 -11.65
CA HIS A 192 2.36 24.35 -12.12
C HIS A 192 3.19 23.08 -12.06
N LEU A 193 2.67 22.06 -11.38
CA LEU A 193 3.28 20.74 -11.29
C LEU A 193 2.35 19.70 -11.90
N ARG A 194 2.90 18.80 -12.71
CA ARG A 194 2.20 17.62 -13.21
C ARG A 194 2.84 16.36 -12.65
N LEU A 195 2.00 15.43 -12.20
CA LEU A 195 2.36 14.05 -11.87
C LEU A 195 1.70 13.12 -12.88
N THR A 196 2.49 12.26 -13.50
CA THR A 196 1.99 11.17 -14.37
C THR A 196 2.28 9.85 -13.66
N THR A 197 1.27 9.01 -13.52
CA THR A 197 1.32 7.79 -12.70
C THR A 197 0.98 6.58 -13.54
N ASN A 198 1.51 5.40 -13.16
CA ASN A 198 1.15 4.12 -13.76
C ASN A 198 -0.14 3.50 -13.15
N GLU A 199 -1.07 4.34 -12.68
CA GLU A 199 -2.32 3.87 -12.10
C GLU A 199 -3.22 3.25 -13.18
N THR A 200 -3.44 1.93 -13.10
CA THR A 200 -4.50 1.29 -13.88
C THR A 200 -5.85 1.71 -13.31
N SER A 201 -6.77 2.18 -14.15
CA SER A 201 -8.13 2.49 -13.74
C SER A 201 -9.10 1.98 -14.79
N ARG A 202 -10.29 1.56 -14.32
CA ARG A 202 -11.38 1.05 -15.18
C ARG A 202 -11.89 2.09 -16.17
N PHE A 203 -11.58 3.37 -15.94
CA PHE A 203 -11.98 4.52 -16.77
C PHE A 203 -10.80 5.18 -17.50
N HIS A 204 -9.56 4.75 -17.25
CA HIS A 204 -8.36 5.28 -17.93
C HIS A 204 -7.84 4.23 -18.90
N TYR A 205 -8.22 4.37 -20.17
CA TYR A 205 -7.62 3.58 -21.25
C TYR A 205 -6.12 3.90 -21.30
N GLY A 206 -5.26 2.87 -21.13
CA GLY A 206 -3.81 3.01 -21.28
C GLY A 206 -2.99 3.00 -19.99
N GLY A 207 -3.59 2.78 -18.81
CA GLY A 207 -2.83 2.53 -17.57
C GLY A 207 -2.04 3.73 -17.03
N ARG A 208 -2.39 4.94 -17.46
CA ARG A 208 -1.77 6.20 -17.04
C ARG A 208 -2.80 7.17 -16.49
N ALA A 209 -2.46 7.85 -15.39
CA ALA A 209 -3.26 8.95 -14.85
C ALA A 209 -2.41 10.21 -14.60
N ASP A 210 -2.93 11.34 -15.07
CA ASP A 210 -2.34 12.66 -14.91
C ASP A 210 -3.03 13.43 -13.78
N PHE A 211 -2.22 14.00 -12.89
CA PHE A 211 -2.65 14.87 -11.80
C PHE A 211 -1.98 16.23 -11.97
N ASN A 212 -2.79 17.29 -12.07
CA ASN A 212 -2.32 18.64 -12.38
C ASN A 212 -2.54 19.56 -11.17
N PHE A 213 -1.49 20.24 -10.75
CA PHE A 213 -1.51 21.10 -9.56
C PHE A 213 -1.12 22.52 -9.92
N VAL A 214 -1.92 23.48 -9.44
CA VAL A 214 -1.56 24.91 -9.41
C VAL A 214 -0.98 25.21 -8.03
N LEU A 215 0.28 25.62 -7.98
CA LEU A 215 1.00 25.95 -6.75
C LEU A 215 0.64 27.37 -6.33
N LYS A 216 0.41 27.58 -5.03
CA LYS A 216 0.14 28.92 -4.48
C LYS A 216 1.39 29.78 -4.36
N GLU A 217 2.55 29.14 -4.38
CA GLU A 217 3.86 29.76 -4.28
C GLU A 217 4.75 29.25 -5.40
N LYS A 218 5.74 30.07 -5.78
CA LYS A 218 6.74 29.68 -6.76
C LYS A 218 7.52 28.49 -6.20
N MET A 219 7.68 27.44 -7.00
CA MET A 219 8.59 26.36 -6.66
C MET A 219 9.98 26.92 -6.43
N ASN A 220 10.50 26.76 -5.21
CA ASN A 220 11.83 27.22 -4.87
C ASN A 220 12.90 26.30 -5.49
N GLU A 221 14.09 26.85 -5.70
CA GLU A 221 15.19 26.17 -6.40
C GLU A 221 15.63 24.88 -5.70
N LYS A 222 15.64 24.86 -4.36
CA LYS A 222 15.99 23.67 -3.57
C LYS A 222 15.03 22.50 -3.81
N LEU A 223 13.73 22.78 -3.88
CA LEU A 223 12.72 21.78 -4.19
C LEU A 223 12.82 21.34 -5.65
N TYR A 224 13.07 22.27 -6.57
CA TYR A 224 13.32 21.92 -7.96
C TYR A 224 14.50 20.95 -8.10
N GLU A 225 15.65 21.26 -7.46
CA GLU A 225 16.80 20.35 -7.43
C GLU A 225 16.48 19.00 -6.77
N TYR A 226 15.72 19.02 -5.67
CA TYR A 226 15.30 17.80 -4.98
C TYR A 226 14.50 16.88 -5.90
N LEU A 227 13.51 17.44 -6.61
CA LEU A 227 12.70 16.72 -7.58
C LEU A 227 13.56 16.24 -8.76
N TRP A 228 14.39 17.13 -9.30
CA TRP A 228 15.28 16.81 -10.42
C TRP A 228 16.16 15.60 -10.11
N ARG A 229 16.76 15.52 -8.90
CA ARG A 229 17.57 14.37 -8.47
C ARG A 229 16.77 13.07 -8.36
N HIS A 230 15.51 13.12 -7.92
CA HIS A 230 14.66 11.93 -7.83
C HIS A 230 14.19 11.44 -9.19
N ILE A 231 13.92 12.38 -10.12
CA ILE A 231 13.50 12.05 -11.49
C ILE A 231 14.68 11.50 -12.30
N HIS A 232 15.83 12.16 -12.30
CA HIS A 232 16.96 11.77 -13.16
C HIS A 232 17.80 10.62 -12.59
N LYS A 233 17.66 10.30 -11.29
CA LYS A 233 18.11 8.99 -10.78
C LYS A 233 17.34 7.82 -11.43
N MET A 234 16.13 8.05 -11.95
CA MET A 234 15.40 7.04 -12.74
C MET A 234 15.89 6.96 -14.20
N GLU A 235 16.65 7.95 -14.70
CA GLU A 235 17.11 8.01 -16.09
C GLU A 235 18.56 7.52 -16.32
N SER A 236 19.29 7.02 -15.32
CA SER A 236 20.63 6.42 -15.54
C SER A 236 20.98 5.33 -14.52
N PRO A 237 21.55 4.18 -14.96
CA PRO A 237 22.55 4.12 -16.02
C PRO A 237 22.25 3.14 -17.18
N SER A 238 22.01 3.67 -18.38
CA SER A 238 22.55 3.08 -19.61
C SER A 238 23.67 3.99 -20.13
N ASN A 239 24.87 3.87 -19.57
CA ASN A 239 26.09 4.27 -20.28
C ASN A 239 27.35 3.67 -19.68
N GLY A 240 28.13 3.03 -20.56
CA GLY A 240 29.40 2.33 -20.32
C GLY A 240 29.27 0.89 -20.83
N ILE A 241 29.82 0.50 -21.98
CA ILE A 241 31.24 0.45 -22.41
C ILE A 241 31.18 -0.06 -23.88
N SER A 242 31.99 0.27 -24.89
CA SER A 242 33.18 1.11 -25.08
C SER A 242 33.44 1.18 -26.58
N SER A 243 33.86 2.34 -27.07
CA SER A 243 34.70 2.42 -28.27
C SER A 243 36.04 1.74 -27.99
N LYS A 244 36.45 0.83 -28.85
CA LYS A 244 37.85 0.57 -29.20
C LYS A 244 37.95 0.51 -30.71
#